data_AF-A0A9D5PD77-F1
#
_entry.id   AF-A0A9D5PD77-F1
#
_cell.length_a   1.000
_cell.length_b   1.000
_cell.length_c   1.000
_cell.angle_alpha   90.00
_cell.angle_beta   90.00
_cell.angle_gamma   90.00
#
_symmetry.space_group_name_H-M   'P 1'
#
loop_
_entity.id
_entity.type
_entity.pdbx_description
1 polymer ?
#
loop_
_entity_poly.entity_id
_entity_poly.type
_entity_poly.pdbx_seq_one_letter_code
_entity_poly.pdbx_strand_id
1 'polypeptide(L)'
;MKTTKYLSLAALALMGTFASCQNDDEAIVSDIRPADVVKVNFSVGSLDGVTRSNPIATDDTQREFNQGDQIAVSANDQEAVVFQCTNADQQTWAEAEAGKFLLWKQSEMTFKAYYPATTGTSMTAFTLPADQSTEAKIALADYMTRQQTCNNESGTDIYLTLERKMARVIVRIAGFNDQYDDDEKTVSNVRIYSEASGIADGNPTGSSTEIQPYAQGSYDDWAEGWRQNSTFTALVVPGYGDSGARFIRLTDGEYNTLLVKGIPAMEAGNSYTFNLVVGKNRIEVASVTVQDWTTGTTLTGGQAEEQGSASTPLDNTTTAWTAGTFAVPAGGLTYSDAITVSGDVTLVLTDGETLTLNKGISIADGATLTVQGEGTMNVNGSNGNTSSTVAGSGTLVLTSGTLTAIGGTAANVPRYGESSNAGGVAVNGSVTVNGGILNATGGVGGSLSSYTVDARAGAGGTAISGNVTVNAGTVTATGGNGGSDAAYAAGARAGDGGVAIGGDATITGGTWTATDGSAGAKGPSEDGMPADGTVGAGGKAVAGTVTDNR
;
A
#
# COMPACT_ATOMS: atom_id res chain seq x y z
N MET A 1 47.81 -18.88 17.02
CA MET A 1 46.64 -18.00 16.79
C MET A 1 45.58 -18.39 17.81
N LYS A 2 45.17 -17.44 18.64
CA LYS A 2 44.28 -17.69 19.78
C LYS A 2 42.84 -17.86 19.27
N THR A 3 42.28 -19.04 19.52
CA THR A 3 40.86 -19.38 19.33
C THR A 3 40.01 -18.69 20.39
N THR A 4 39.17 -17.76 19.98
CA THR A 4 38.10 -17.18 20.80
C THR A 4 36.93 -18.16 20.81
N LYS A 5 36.61 -18.71 21.98
CA LYS A 5 35.46 -19.61 22.18
C LYS A 5 34.21 -18.76 22.40
N TYR A 6 33.19 -18.95 21.56
CA TYR A 6 31.83 -18.42 21.77
C TYR A 6 31.15 -19.26 22.85
N LEU A 7 30.74 -18.64 23.96
CA LEU A 7 29.88 -19.27 24.96
C LEU A 7 28.44 -19.23 24.44
N SER A 8 27.89 -20.40 24.12
CA SER A 8 26.47 -20.61 23.88
C SER A 8 25.72 -20.55 25.21
N LEU A 9 24.92 -19.51 25.44
CA LEU A 9 24.02 -19.42 26.59
C LEU A 9 22.73 -20.16 26.25
N ALA A 10 22.52 -21.32 26.88
CA ALA A 10 21.31 -22.11 26.73
C ALA A 10 20.15 -21.40 27.45
N ALA A 11 19.04 -21.16 26.73
CA ALA A 11 17.79 -20.70 27.32
C ALA A 11 17.20 -21.81 28.20
N LEU A 12 17.28 -21.65 29.52
CA LEU A 12 16.65 -22.55 30.48
C LEU A 12 15.24 -22.03 30.80
N ALA A 13 14.22 -22.60 30.18
CA ALA A 13 12.83 -22.40 30.58
C ALA A 13 12.61 -23.12 31.92
N LEU A 14 12.65 -22.40 33.04
CA LEU A 14 12.32 -22.94 34.35
C LEU A 14 10.91 -22.47 34.76
N MET A 15 9.90 -23.32 34.52
CA MET A 15 8.61 -23.21 35.21
C MET A 15 8.79 -23.72 36.63
N GLY A 16 8.84 -22.81 37.61
CA GLY A 16 8.87 -23.12 39.04
C GLY A 16 7.49 -22.97 39.66
N THR A 17 6.80 -24.09 39.87
CA THR A 17 5.60 -24.17 40.70
C THR A 17 5.98 -23.96 42.17
N PHE A 18 5.40 -22.96 42.84
CA PHE A 18 5.45 -22.85 44.30
C PHE A 18 4.46 -23.83 44.92
N ALA A 19 4.94 -25.03 45.28
CA ALA A 19 4.30 -25.87 46.28
C ALA A 19 5.02 -25.63 47.61
N SER A 20 4.37 -24.90 48.51
CA SER A 20 4.80 -24.74 49.90
C SER A 20 4.49 -26.02 50.66
N CYS A 21 5.52 -26.75 51.10
CA CYS A 21 5.48 -27.61 52.27
C CYS A 21 6.86 -27.64 52.94
N GLN A 22 6.87 -27.26 54.21
CA GLN A 22 8.01 -27.27 55.13
C GLN A 22 8.56 -28.70 55.31
N ASN A 23 9.89 -28.81 55.45
CA ASN A 23 10.56 -29.48 56.57
C ASN A 23 12.06 -29.16 56.57
N ASP A 24 12.61 -29.12 57.78
CA ASP A 24 13.89 -28.54 58.22
C ASP A 24 15.16 -29.26 57.72
N ASP A 25 16.28 -28.53 57.90
CA ASP A 25 17.70 -28.89 57.73
C ASP A 25 18.29 -28.83 56.31
N GLU A 26 18.42 -27.62 55.77
CA GLU A 26 19.56 -27.28 54.92
C GLU A 26 20.35 -26.10 55.52
N ALA A 27 21.68 -26.20 55.42
CA ALA A 27 22.60 -25.22 55.93
C ALA A 27 22.19 -23.80 55.50
N ILE A 28 22.08 -22.89 56.46
CA ILE A 28 22.02 -21.45 56.20
C ILE A 28 23.36 -21.08 55.55
N VAL A 29 23.44 -21.17 54.22
CA VAL A 29 24.35 -20.29 53.47
C VAL A 29 23.73 -18.92 53.65
N SER A 30 24.19 -18.18 54.66
CA SER A 30 23.92 -16.76 54.70
C SER A 30 24.43 -16.18 53.38
N ASP A 31 23.55 -15.52 52.64
CA ASP A 31 23.88 -14.62 51.54
C ASP A 31 24.82 -13.52 52.06
N ILE A 32 26.10 -13.83 52.24
CA ILE A 32 27.13 -12.83 52.54
C ILE A 32 27.36 -12.07 51.24
N ARG A 33 26.52 -11.06 50.98
CA ARG A 33 26.79 -10.06 49.94
C ARG A 33 28.08 -9.31 50.29
N PRO A 34 29.07 -9.24 49.38
CA PRO A 34 30.25 -8.40 49.58
C PRO A 34 29.85 -6.94 49.85
N ALA A 35 30.64 -6.23 50.67
CA ALA A 35 30.38 -4.83 50.99
C ALA A 35 30.45 -3.91 49.75
N ASP A 36 31.25 -4.30 48.75
CA ASP A 36 31.50 -3.52 47.53
C ASP A 36 30.55 -3.89 46.37
N VAL A 37 29.44 -4.58 46.63
CA VAL A 37 28.46 -4.92 45.58
C VAL A 37 27.85 -3.65 44.99
N VAL A 38 27.83 -3.58 43.66
CA VAL A 38 27.13 -2.54 42.92
C VAL A 38 25.62 -2.79 43.00
N LYS A 39 24.88 -1.80 43.47
CA LYS A 39 23.41 -1.78 43.40
C LYS A 39 23.00 -1.00 42.16
N VAL A 40 22.14 -1.58 41.34
CA VAL A 40 21.77 -1.03 40.02
C VAL A 40 20.26 -0.86 39.95
N ASN A 41 19.83 0.31 39.47
CA ASN A 41 18.47 0.60 39.07
C ASN A 41 18.46 1.00 37.59
N PHE A 42 17.33 0.76 36.92
CA PHE A 42 17.20 0.98 35.48
C PHE A 42 16.02 1.88 35.13
N SER A 43 16.16 2.63 34.05
CA SER A 43 15.13 3.46 33.42
C SER A 43 15.41 3.58 31.91
N VAL A 44 14.60 4.29 31.10
CA VAL A 44 14.78 4.35 29.63
C VAL A 44 14.61 5.75 29.00
N GLY A 45 15.66 6.46 28.56
CA GLY A 45 15.61 7.79 27.91
C GLY A 45 16.45 8.90 28.60
N SER A 46 16.02 10.17 28.59
CA SER A 46 16.78 11.31 29.19
C SER A 46 16.54 11.50 30.70
N LEU A 47 17.49 12.11 31.41
CA LEU A 47 17.48 12.33 32.87
C LEU A 47 16.57 13.48 33.34
N ASP A 48 16.08 14.36 32.45
CA ASP A 48 15.36 15.59 32.80
C ASP A 48 13.83 15.43 32.94
N GLY A 49 13.32 14.19 32.94
CA GLY A 49 11.90 13.92 33.10
C GLY A 49 11.53 12.47 32.81
N VAL A 50 11.70 11.60 33.81
CA VAL A 50 11.18 10.22 33.97
C VAL A 50 10.88 9.43 32.68
N THR A 51 11.79 8.50 32.34
CA THR A 51 11.94 7.87 31.01
C THR A 51 11.90 6.31 31.10
N ARG A 52 11.34 5.58 30.10
CA ARG A 52 10.22 4.58 30.12
C ARG A 52 10.31 3.35 29.13
N SER A 53 10.14 2.06 29.52
CA SER A 53 10.43 0.80 28.73
C SER A 53 9.30 -0.07 28.09
N ASN A 54 7.99 0.08 28.37
CA ASN A 54 6.96 -0.82 27.82
C ASN A 54 6.55 -0.44 26.37
N PRO A 55 6.79 -1.32 25.37
CA PRO A 55 6.62 -0.99 23.96
C PRO A 55 5.15 -0.89 23.50
N ILE A 56 4.20 -1.51 24.20
CA ILE A 56 2.80 -1.65 23.74
C ILE A 56 1.85 -0.64 24.39
N ALA A 57 2.18 -0.10 25.56
CA ALA A 57 1.34 0.86 26.25
C ALA A 57 1.21 2.16 25.44
N THR A 58 0.15 2.94 25.69
CA THR A 58 -0.11 4.26 25.08
C THR A 58 -0.20 5.39 26.11
N ASP A 59 0.00 5.06 27.39
CA ASP A 59 -0.16 5.94 28.53
C ASP A 59 1.09 5.93 29.42
N ASP A 60 0.91 6.35 30.68
CA ASP A 60 1.94 6.39 31.70
C ASP A 60 2.41 5.02 32.20
N THR A 61 1.99 3.91 31.58
CA THR A 61 2.53 2.56 31.81
C THR A 61 3.54 2.13 30.74
N GLN A 62 3.77 2.95 29.70
CA GLN A 62 4.96 2.83 28.80
C GLN A 62 6.28 2.88 29.58
N ARG A 63 6.22 3.17 30.88
CA ARG A 63 7.27 3.60 31.79
C ARG A 63 8.07 2.53 32.48
N GLU A 64 7.64 1.28 32.37
CA GLU A 64 8.00 0.24 33.32
C GLU A 64 8.52 -0.99 32.60
N PHE A 65 9.58 -1.62 33.15
CA PHE A 65 9.96 -2.96 32.76
C PHE A 65 8.96 -3.95 33.34
N ASN A 66 8.61 -4.95 32.54
CA ASN A 66 7.73 -6.01 32.98
C ASN A 66 8.42 -6.89 34.03
N GLN A 67 7.63 -7.49 34.91
CA GLN A 67 8.17 -8.49 35.83
C GLN A 67 8.80 -9.63 35.02
N GLY A 68 10.04 -9.99 35.34
CA GLY A 68 10.80 -10.99 34.63
C GLY A 68 11.69 -10.45 33.50
N ASP A 69 11.60 -9.16 33.16
CA ASP A 69 12.53 -8.55 32.20
C ASP A 69 13.97 -8.64 32.71
N GLN A 70 14.91 -8.92 31.81
CA GLN A 70 16.32 -9.14 32.14
C GLN A 70 17.25 -8.18 31.40
N ILE A 71 18.15 -7.53 32.13
CA ILE A 71 19.15 -6.59 31.64
C ILE A 71 20.54 -7.12 31.98
N ALA A 72 21.42 -7.20 30.99
CA ALA A 72 22.80 -7.61 31.19
C ALA A 72 23.67 -6.37 31.43
N VAL A 73 24.44 -6.36 32.51
CA VAL A 73 25.31 -5.24 32.88
C VAL A 73 26.73 -5.73 33.07
N SER A 74 27.68 -5.07 32.42
CA SER A 74 29.11 -5.25 32.64
C SER A 74 29.73 -3.96 33.15
N ALA A 75 30.87 -4.07 33.85
CA ALA A 75 31.57 -2.92 34.40
C ALA A 75 33.08 -3.05 34.16
N ASN A 76 33.64 -2.13 33.37
CA ASN A 76 34.99 -2.24 32.81
C ASN A 76 35.22 -3.64 32.19
N ASP A 77 36.17 -4.41 32.71
CA ASP A 77 36.52 -5.76 32.25
C ASP A 77 35.84 -6.89 33.04
N GLN A 78 34.84 -6.57 33.89
CA GLN A 78 34.08 -7.59 34.61
C GLN A 78 33.14 -8.35 33.67
N GLU A 79 33.00 -9.65 33.92
CA GLU A 79 31.97 -10.47 33.30
C GLU A 79 30.59 -9.85 33.56
N ALA A 80 29.71 -9.91 32.56
CA ALA A 80 28.38 -9.34 32.68
C ALA A 80 27.55 -10.11 33.72
N VAL A 81 26.77 -9.38 34.51
CA VAL A 81 25.77 -9.91 35.42
C VAL A 81 24.40 -9.57 34.87
N VAL A 82 23.50 -10.55 34.88
CA VAL A 82 22.11 -10.36 34.47
C VAL A 82 21.28 -9.97 35.69
N PHE A 83 20.58 -8.84 35.58
CA PHE A 83 19.60 -8.37 36.56
C PHE A 83 18.20 -8.63 36.03
N GLN A 84 17.31 -9.12 36.88
CA GLN A 84 15.91 -9.39 36.58
C GLN A 84 14.98 -8.47 37.36
N CYS A 85 13.97 -7.92 36.68
CA CYS A 85 12.91 -7.15 37.32
C CYS A 85 12.04 -8.11 38.14
N THR A 86 12.03 -7.91 39.46
CA THR A 86 11.31 -8.77 40.42
C THR A 86 9.91 -8.25 40.74
N ASN A 87 9.70 -6.95 40.61
CA ASN A 87 8.42 -6.28 40.78
C ASN A 87 8.32 -5.12 39.79
N ALA A 88 7.35 -5.17 38.89
CA ALA A 88 7.13 -4.15 37.87
C ALA A 88 6.66 -2.81 38.49
N ASP A 89 5.69 -2.82 39.40
CA ASP A 89 5.15 -1.60 40.01
C ASP A 89 6.22 -0.79 40.77
N GLN A 90 7.15 -1.48 41.41
CA GLN A 90 8.22 -0.87 42.19
C GLN A 90 9.56 -0.77 41.44
N GLN A 91 9.65 -1.34 40.23
CA GLN A 91 10.88 -1.46 39.43
C GLN A 91 12.07 -1.98 40.24
N THR A 92 11.87 -3.04 41.04
CA THR A 92 12.94 -3.61 41.88
C THR A 92 13.71 -4.70 41.13
N TRP A 93 15.03 -4.72 41.29
CA TRP A 93 15.92 -5.62 40.54
C TRP A 93 16.73 -6.52 41.46
N ALA A 94 16.93 -7.76 41.02
CA ALA A 94 17.81 -8.72 41.66
C ALA A 94 18.68 -9.43 40.61
N GLU A 95 19.84 -9.92 41.00
CA GLU A 95 20.68 -10.73 40.13
C GLU A 95 19.96 -12.04 39.80
N ALA A 96 19.86 -12.36 38.51
CA ALA A 96 19.17 -13.56 38.03
C ALA A 96 19.89 -14.86 38.44
N GLU A 97 21.20 -14.76 38.73
CA GLU A 97 22.03 -15.86 39.17
C GLU A 97 22.58 -15.58 40.58
N ALA A 98 22.28 -16.48 41.53
CA ALA A 98 22.76 -16.37 42.90
C ALA A 98 24.30 -16.37 42.96
N GLY A 99 24.88 -15.46 43.75
CA GLY A 99 26.33 -15.36 43.96
C GLY A 99 27.11 -14.66 42.84
N LYS A 100 26.46 -14.23 41.75
CA LYS A 100 27.09 -13.40 40.71
C LYS A 100 26.83 -11.92 40.98
N PHE A 101 27.87 -11.13 41.23
CA PHE A 101 27.77 -9.71 41.54
C PHE A 101 28.73 -8.87 40.71
N LEU A 102 28.30 -7.66 40.36
CA LEU A 102 29.23 -6.60 39.97
C LEU A 102 29.81 -5.98 41.24
N LEU A 103 31.13 -5.78 41.26
CA LEU A 103 31.83 -5.19 42.40
C LEU A 103 32.45 -3.85 42.03
N TRP A 104 32.40 -2.89 42.94
CA TRP A 104 33.19 -1.67 42.87
C TRP A 104 34.66 -1.99 43.11
N LYS A 105 35.47 -1.96 42.04
CA LYS A 105 36.92 -2.19 42.10
C LYS A 105 37.74 -0.90 42.14
N GLN A 106 37.10 0.22 41.78
CA GLN A 106 37.70 1.55 41.64
C GLN A 106 36.66 2.61 42.02
N SER A 107 37.10 3.82 42.33
CA SER A 107 36.21 4.95 42.64
C SER A 107 35.35 5.38 41.45
N GLU A 108 35.85 5.17 40.24
CA GLU A 108 35.18 5.48 38.98
C GLU A 108 35.21 4.24 38.09
N MET A 109 34.06 3.85 37.53
CA MET A 109 33.96 2.69 36.63
C MET A 109 32.96 2.97 35.50
N THR A 110 33.22 2.41 34.32
CA THR A 110 32.31 2.47 33.17
C THR A 110 31.42 1.24 33.15
N PHE A 111 30.11 1.47 33.22
CA PHE A 111 29.07 0.46 33.12
C PHE A 111 28.50 0.42 31.71
N LYS A 112 28.25 -0.78 31.21
CA LYS A 112 27.60 -1.04 29.92
C LYS A 112 26.43 -1.98 30.16
N ALA A 113 25.23 -1.55 29.77
CA ALA A 113 24.00 -2.31 29.92
C ALA A 113 23.30 -2.49 28.59
N TYR A 114 22.73 -3.67 28.35
CA TYR A 114 21.86 -3.92 27.21
C TYR A 114 20.62 -4.73 27.61
N TYR A 115 19.53 -4.45 26.91
CA TYR A 115 18.23 -5.11 27.03
C TYR A 115 17.73 -5.46 25.63
N PRO A 116 17.05 -6.60 25.43
CA PRO A 116 16.89 -7.70 26.40
C PRO A 116 18.17 -8.54 26.56
N ALA A 117 18.36 -9.16 27.74
CA ALA A 117 19.44 -10.10 27.99
C ALA A 117 19.15 -11.50 27.40
N THR A 118 19.12 -11.60 26.07
CA THR A 118 18.83 -12.85 25.34
C THR A 118 19.88 -13.15 24.25
N THR A 119 19.78 -14.32 23.63
CA THR A 119 20.65 -14.72 22.52
C THR A 119 20.46 -13.79 21.33
N GLY A 120 21.56 -13.36 20.72
CA GLY A 120 21.51 -12.44 19.58
C GLY A 120 21.50 -10.96 19.98
N THR A 121 21.56 -10.64 21.29
CA THR A 121 21.64 -9.27 21.80
C THR A 121 22.96 -9.01 22.52
N SER A 122 23.55 -7.84 22.28
CA SER A 122 24.74 -7.33 22.97
C SER A 122 24.76 -5.80 22.92
N MET A 123 25.84 -5.18 23.40
CA MET A 123 26.04 -3.72 23.28
C MET A 123 26.11 -3.18 21.85
N THR A 124 26.42 -4.03 20.87
CA THR A 124 26.68 -3.59 19.48
C THR A 124 25.87 -4.35 18.45
N ALA A 125 25.29 -5.50 18.81
CA ALA A 125 24.56 -6.35 17.90
C ALA A 125 23.20 -6.74 18.46
N PHE A 126 22.19 -6.76 17.59
CA PHE A 126 20.84 -7.21 17.90
C PHE A 126 20.23 -7.97 16.73
N THR A 127 19.55 -9.08 16.99
CA THR A 127 18.76 -9.82 16.00
C THR A 127 17.28 -9.56 16.24
N LEU A 128 16.59 -9.03 15.25
CA LEU A 128 15.17 -8.68 15.34
C LEU A 128 14.30 -9.95 15.39
N PRO A 129 13.50 -10.17 16.46
CA PRO A 129 12.54 -11.25 16.49
C PRO A 129 11.39 -10.99 15.49
N ALA A 130 11.15 -11.95 14.59
CA ALA A 130 10.05 -11.89 13.62
C ALA A 130 8.67 -12.11 14.26
N ASP A 131 8.60 -12.83 15.37
CA ASP A 131 7.36 -13.04 16.11
C ASP A 131 7.31 -12.11 17.31
N GLN A 132 6.41 -11.12 17.26
CA GLN A 132 6.15 -10.13 18.31
C GLN A 132 4.69 -10.21 18.76
N SER A 133 4.03 -11.36 18.56
CA SER A 133 2.57 -11.54 18.72
C SER A 133 2.02 -11.44 20.14
N THR A 134 2.88 -11.39 21.16
CA THR A 134 2.48 -11.32 22.57
C THR A 134 3.32 -10.29 23.31
N GLU A 135 2.84 -9.85 24.48
CA GLU A 135 3.56 -8.88 25.34
C GLU A 135 5.00 -9.30 25.63
N ALA A 136 5.20 -10.57 25.98
CA ALA A 136 6.55 -11.13 26.21
C ALA A 136 7.41 -11.15 24.95
N LYS A 137 6.82 -11.43 23.78
CA LYS A 137 7.56 -11.53 22.51
C LYS A 137 7.95 -10.17 21.96
N ILE A 138 7.07 -9.17 22.04
CA ILE A 138 7.40 -7.80 21.61
C ILE A 138 8.38 -7.12 22.58
N ALA A 139 8.35 -7.45 23.88
CA ALA A 139 9.36 -7.00 24.83
C ALA A 139 10.78 -7.47 24.44
N LEU A 140 10.91 -8.70 23.93
CA LEU A 140 12.18 -9.21 23.38
C LEU A 140 12.64 -8.47 22.11
N ALA A 141 11.79 -7.67 21.48
CA ALA A 141 12.14 -6.85 20.33
C ALA A 141 12.59 -5.43 20.71
N ASP A 142 12.42 -4.98 21.97
CA ASP A 142 12.71 -3.60 22.39
C ASP A 142 14.19 -3.44 22.74
N TYR A 143 15.06 -3.47 21.74
CA TYR A 143 16.50 -3.37 21.94
C TYR A 143 16.92 -2.00 22.48
N MET A 144 17.64 -2.02 23.60
CA MET A 144 18.16 -0.83 24.26
C MET A 144 19.59 -1.03 24.77
N THR A 145 20.34 0.06 24.86
CA THR A 145 21.70 0.04 25.41
C THR A 145 21.99 1.28 26.25
N ARG A 146 22.92 1.17 27.20
CA ARG A 146 23.51 2.30 27.92
C ARG A 146 25.00 2.07 28.12
N GLN A 147 25.80 3.12 27.96
CA GLN A 147 27.15 3.20 28.48
C GLN A 147 27.27 4.44 29.36
N GLN A 148 27.71 4.29 30.61
CA GLN A 148 27.81 5.39 31.55
C GLN A 148 28.97 5.18 32.52
N THR A 149 29.73 6.23 32.77
CA THR A 149 30.73 6.24 33.85
C THR A 149 30.07 6.73 35.13
N CYS A 150 30.23 5.96 36.20
CA CYS A 150 29.64 6.24 37.51
C CYS A 150 30.75 6.30 38.57
N ASN A 151 30.56 7.18 39.56
CA ASN A 151 31.44 7.31 40.72
C ASN A 151 30.81 6.65 41.95
N ASN A 152 31.62 5.93 42.73
CA ASN A 152 31.21 5.36 44.01
C ASN A 152 31.38 6.41 45.12
N GLU A 153 30.53 7.42 45.12
CA GLU A 153 30.45 8.40 46.22
C GLU A 153 29.60 7.80 47.34
N SER A 154 30.23 7.06 48.26
CA SER A 154 29.62 6.54 49.51
C SER A 154 28.49 5.50 49.35
N GLY A 155 28.67 4.50 48.49
CA GLY A 155 27.75 3.35 48.43
C GLY A 155 26.37 3.68 47.85
N THR A 156 26.31 4.70 47.00
CA THR A 156 25.12 5.10 46.27
C THR A 156 24.77 4.11 45.17
N ASP A 157 23.47 3.86 45.01
CA ASP A 157 22.95 3.05 43.91
C ASP A 157 23.25 3.74 42.57
N ILE A 158 23.63 2.97 41.56
CA ILE A 158 23.78 3.50 40.20
C ILE A 158 22.44 3.43 39.46
N TYR A 159 22.16 4.46 38.68
CA TYR A 159 20.97 4.55 37.84
C TYR A 159 21.42 4.54 36.38
N LEU A 160 21.05 3.48 35.66
CA LEU A 160 21.36 3.32 34.24
C LEU A 160 20.10 3.59 33.43
N THR A 161 20.13 4.67 32.67
CA THR A 161 19.02 5.03 31.78
C THR A 161 19.32 4.53 30.37
N LEU A 162 18.65 3.46 29.95
CA LEU A 162 18.84 2.83 28.65
C LEU A 162 18.23 3.65 27.52
N GLU A 163 18.83 3.58 26.35
CA GLU A 163 18.35 4.26 25.15
C GLU A 163 17.80 3.23 24.17
N ARG A 164 16.56 3.43 23.71
CA ARG A 164 15.98 2.62 22.63
C ARG A 164 16.77 2.76 21.34
N LYS A 165 16.97 1.63 20.68
CA LYS A 165 17.65 1.54 19.38
C LYS A 165 16.72 1.08 18.25
N MET A 166 15.43 0.89 18.57
CA MET A 166 14.39 0.47 17.64
C MET A 166 13.42 1.62 17.35
N ALA A 167 12.68 1.52 16.24
CA ALA A 167 11.50 2.34 15.98
C ALA A 167 10.24 1.54 16.27
N ARG A 168 9.18 2.18 16.78
CA ARG A 168 7.88 1.56 16.98
C ARG A 168 6.93 1.91 15.85
N VAL A 169 6.30 0.91 15.25
CA VAL A 169 5.27 1.06 14.24
C VAL A 169 3.94 0.59 14.83
N ILE A 170 2.92 1.44 14.76
CA ILE A 170 1.55 1.13 15.14
C ILE A 170 0.68 1.26 13.90
N VAL A 171 0.10 0.16 13.45
CA VAL A 171 -0.92 0.17 12.40
C VAL A 171 -2.29 0.19 13.05
N ARG A 172 -3.07 1.24 12.84
CA ARG A 172 -4.46 1.34 13.34
C ARG A 172 -5.44 1.18 12.19
N ILE A 173 -6.42 0.30 12.34
CA ILE A 173 -7.55 0.21 11.41
C ILE A 173 -8.52 1.34 11.73
N ALA A 174 -8.37 2.47 11.05
CA ALA A 174 -9.17 3.66 11.27
C ALA A 174 -10.59 3.52 10.70
N GLY A 175 -10.76 2.72 9.65
CA GLY A 175 -12.06 2.49 9.03
C GLY A 175 -12.02 1.47 7.90
N PHE A 176 -13.20 1.23 7.34
CA PHE A 176 -13.42 0.44 6.14
C PHE A 176 -14.20 1.30 5.15
N ASN A 177 -13.93 1.15 3.86
CA ASN A 177 -14.74 1.79 2.83
C ASN A 177 -16.18 1.24 2.84
N ASP A 178 -17.08 1.98 2.20
CA ASP A 178 -18.52 1.68 2.11
C ASP A 178 -18.85 0.41 1.29
N GLN A 179 -17.84 -0.22 0.71
CA GLN A 179 -17.93 -1.42 -0.12
C GLN A 179 -18.13 -2.73 0.67
N TYR A 180 -17.88 -2.71 1.99
CA TYR A 180 -17.97 -3.89 2.86
C TYR A 180 -19.29 -3.94 3.62
N ASP A 181 -19.88 -5.14 3.69
CA ASP A 181 -20.94 -5.44 4.64
C ASP A 181 -20.40 -5.47 6.08
N ASP A 182 -21.26 -5.35 7.09
CA ASP A 182 -20.83 -5.14 8.50
C ASP A 182 -20.06 -6.34 9.10
N ASP A 183 -20.33 -7.55 8.62
CA ASP A 183 -19.60 -8.77 8.96
C ASP A 183 -18.27 -8.91 8.20
N GLU A 184 -18.12 -8.25 7.06
CA GLU A 184 -16.89 -8.18 6.27
C GLU A 184 -15.91 -7.10 6.76
N LYS A 185 -16.32 -6.22 7.68
CA LYS A 185 -15.48 -5.15 8.28
C LYS A 185 -14.49 -5.70 9.31
N THR A 186 -13.67 -6.63 8.86
CA THR A 186 -12.59 -7.24 9.65
C THR A 186 -11.29 -7.31 8.84
N VAL A 187 -10.17 -7.43 9.56
CA VAL A 187 -8.86 -7.75 8.96
C VAL A 187 -8.20 -8.90 9.69
N SER A 188 -7.48 -9.73 8.97
CA SER A 188 -6.68 -10.83 9.52
C SER A 188 -5.27 -10.82 8.91
N ASN A 189 -4.41 -11.73 9.36
CA ASN A 189 -3.06 -11.94 8.82
C ASN A 189 -2.19 -10.68 8.68
N VAL A 190 -2.37 -9.71 9.58
CA VAL A 190 -1.60 -8.46 9.57
C VAL A 190 -0.12 -8.74 9.77
N ARG A 191 0.73 -8.12 8.95
CA ARG A 191 2.19 -8.14 9.02
C ARG A 191 2.76 -6.76 8.78
N ILE A 192 3.84 -6.47 9.49
CA ILE A 192 4.63 -5.25 9.34
C ILE A 192 6.03 -5.69 8.92
N TYR A 193 6.63 -5.00 7.96
CA TYR A 193 7.96 -5.33 7.48
C TYR A 193 8.98 -4.32 8.02
N SER A 194 10.09 -4.84 8.53
CA SER A 194 11.28 -4.05 8.81
C SER A 194 12.23 -4.11 7.61
N GLU A 195 12.95 -3.01 7.37
CA GLU A 195 13.96 -2.91 6.31
C GLU A 195 15.12 -3.90 6.51
N ALA A 196 15.42 -4.24 7.76
CA ALA A 196 16.57 -5.06 8.15
C ALA A 196 16.18 -6.12 9.21
N SER A 197 17.00 -7.16 9.33
CA SER A 197 16.78 -8.26 10.28
C SER A 197 17.54 -8.09 11.59
N GLY A 198 18.29 -7.00 11.75
CA GLY A 198 19.06 -6.73 12.95
C GLY A 198 19.86 -5.45 12.88
N ILE A 199 20.64 -5.21 13.93
CA ILE A 199 21.55 -4.07 14.09
C ILE A 199 22.95 -4.63 14.35
N ALA A 200 23.97 -4.02 13.75
CA ALA A 200 25.39 -4.26 14.02
C ALA A 200 26.15 -2.93 14.05
N ASP A 201 26.88 -2.70 15.14
CA ASP A 201 27.63 -1.46 15.43
C ASP A 201 26.78 -0.20 15.23
N GLY A 202 25.51 -0.25 15.65
CA GLY A 202 24.55 0.85 15.52
C GLY A 202 23.94 1.02 14.14
N ASN A 203 24.27 0.16 13.17
CA ASN A 203 23.75 0.25 11.80
C ASN A 203 22.79 -0.92 11.49
N PRO A 204 21.76 -0.70 10.66
CA PRO A 204 20.91 -1.79 10.16
C PRO A 204 21.70 -2.85 9.40
N THR A 205 21.35 -4.12 9.56
CA THR A 205 22.03 -5.24 8.88
C THR A 205 21.06 -6.37 8.52
N GLY A 206 21.45 -7.17 7.52
CA GLY A 206 20.65 -8.27 7.00
C GLY A 206 19.60 -7.84 5.98
N SER A 207 18.54 -8.63 5.85
CA SER A 207 17.49 -8.44 4.83
C SER A 207 16.17 -8.01 5.45
N SER A 208 15.27 -7.50 4.62
CA SER A 208 13.91 -7.17 5.04
C SER A 208 13.24 -8.36 5.73
N THR A 209 12.62 -8.07 6.88
CA THR A 209 12.06 -9.08 7.79
C THR A 209 10.56 -8.83 7.97
N GLU A 210 9.76 -9.86 7.71
CA GLU A 210 8.34 -9.88 8.01
C GLU A 210 8.14 -10.11 9.52
N ILE A 211 7.40 -9.21 10.17
CA ILE A 211 7.05 -9.29 11.58
C ILE A 211 5.57 -9.65 11.74
N GLN A 212 5.29 -10.61 12.62
CA GLN A 212 3.97 -10.82 13.19
C GLN A 212 3.79 -9.87 14.38
N PRO A 213 2.95 -8.82 14.26
CA PRO A 213 2.81 -7.78 15.27
C PRO A 213 2.00 -8.23 16.48
N TYR A 214 2.12 -7.49 17.57
CA TYR A 214 1.22 -7.56 18.71
C TYR A 214 -0.12 -6.90 18.35
N ALA A 215 -1.22 -7.64 18.45
CA ALA A 215 -2.55 -7.15 18.10
C ALA A 215 -3.36 -6.78 19.35
N GLN A 216 -4.07 -5.66 19.29
CA GLN A 216 -4.99 -5.20 20.34
C GLN A 216 -6.27 -4.67 19.70
N GLY A 217 -7.39 -4.75 20.42
CA GLY A 217 -8.68 -4.27 19.95
C GLY A 217 -9.76 -5.34 20.00
N SER A 218 -10.79 -5.17 19.17
CA SER A 218 -11.94 -6.07 19.13
C SER A 218 -11.72 -7.13 18.05
N TYR A 219 -11.64 -8.39 18.47
CA TYR A 219 -11.58 -9.54 17.59
C TYR A 219 -12.97 -10.16 17.44
N ASP A 220 -13.35 -10.48 16.21
CA ASP A 220 -14.57 -11.19 15.88
C ASP A 220 -14.27 -12.68 15.70
N ASP A 221 -14.78 -13.51 16.61
CA ASP A 221 -14.57 -14.95 16.57
C ASP A 221 -15.29 -15.63 15.38
N TRP A 222 -16.39 -15.06 14.88
CA TRP A 222 -17.17 -15.65 13.79
C TRP A 222 -16.57 -15.33 12.42
N ALA A 223 -16.11 -14.10 12.23
CA ALA A 223 -15.44 -13.66 11.01
C ALA A 223 -13.92 -13.92 11.02
N GLU A 224 -13.39 -14.45 12.13
CA GLU A 224 -11.96 -14.73 12.34
C GLU A 224 -11.05 -13.51 12.05
N GLY A 225 -11.45 -12.32 12.52
CA GLY A 225 -10.76 -11.09 12.15
C GLY A 225 -10.95 -9.92 13.12
N TRP A 226 -10.07 -8.93 13.02
CA TRP A 226 -10.03 -7.74 13.86
C TRP A 226 -10.87 -6.61 13.29
N ARG A 227 -11.68 -5.97 14.13
CA ARG A 227 -12.59 -4.89 13.75
C ARG A 227 -11.92 -3.52 13.74
N GLN A 228 -12.66 -2.50 13.29
CA GLN A 228 -12.25 -1.09 13.34
C GLN A 228 -11.75 -0.70 14.75
N ASN A 229 -10.78 0.21 14.79
CA ASN A 229 -10.04 0.67 15.96
C ASN A 229 -9.06 -0.35 16.58
N SER A 230 -8.92 -1.54 16.00
CA SER A 230 -7.85 -2.46 16.37
C SER A 230 -6.49 -1.91 15.93
N THR A 231 -5.45 -2.21 16.71
CA THR A 231 -4.08 -1.79 16.50
C THR A 231 -3.14 -2.98 16.42
N PHE A 232 -2.11 -2.83 15.58
CA PHE A 232 -1.06 -3.82 15.40
C PHE A 232 0.29 -3.14 15.59
N THR A 233 0.99 -3.51 16.66
CA THR A 233 2.24 -2.88 17.08
C THR A 233 3.41 -3.79 16.76
N ALA A 234 4.43 -3.24 16.12
CA ALA A 234 5.70 -3.92 15.87
C ALA A 234 6.88 -2.98 16.13
N LEU A 235 7.99 -3.55 16.60
CA LEU A 235 9.27 -2.89 16.68
C LEU A 235 10.09 -3.27 15.47
N VAL A 236 10.63 -2.26 14.78
CA VAL A 236 11.37 -2.42 13.54
C VAL A 236 12.76 -1.81 13.68
N VAL A 237 13.72 -2.36 12.94
CA VAL A 237 15.04 -1.72 12.79
C VAL A 237 14.84 -0.38 12.06
N PRO A 238 15.28 0.75 12.65
CA PRO A 238 15.23 2.06 12.00
C PRO A 238 16.14 2.10 10.78
N GLY A 239 15.88 3.01 9.83
CA GLY A 239 16.57 3.01 8.55
C GLY A 239 16.20 4.21 7.68
N TYR A 240 16.83 4.29 6.51
CA TYR A 240 16.62 5.39 5.56
C TYR A 240 15.32 5.25 4.75
N GLY A 241 14.62 4.13 4.89
CA GLY A 241 13.40 3.83 4.14
C GLY A 241 13.70 3.21 2.78
N ASP A 242 12.71 2.48 2.27
CA ASP A 242 12.76 1.79 0.99
C ASP A 242 11.39 1.90 0.31
N SER A 243 11.30 2.74 -0.72
CA SER A 243 10.06 3.02 -1.45
C SER A 243 9.51 1.83 -2.25
N GLY A 244 10.35 0.83 -2.56
CA GLY A 244 9.97 -0.37 -3.30
C GLY A 244 9.61 -1.56 -2.43
N ALA A 245 10.03 -1.55 -1.15
CA ALA A 245 9.82 -2.64 -0.21
C ALA A 245 8.35 -2.83 0.18
N ARG A 246 8.02 -4.06 0.59
CA ARG A 246 6.76 -4.34 1.30
C ARG A 246 6.81 -3.66 2.66
N PHE A 247 5.72 -3.03 3.08
CA PHE A 247 5.67 -2.39 4.39
C PHE A 247 4.57 -2.95 5.29
N ILE A 248 3.32 -3.04 4.81
CA ILE A 248 2.20 -3.59 5.59
C ILE A 248 1.44 -4.57 4.71
N ARG A 249 1.18 -5.78 5.22
CA ARG A 249 0.28 -6.75 4.58
C ARG A 249 -0.87 -7.05 5.53
N LEU A 250 -2.08 -7.20 5.02
CA LEU A 250 -3.21 -7.74 5.75
C LEU A 250 -4.15 -8.49 4.81
N THR A 251 -5.08 -9.24 5.37
CA THR A 251 -6.18 -9.89 4.67
C THR A 251 -7.48 -9.20 5.08
N ASP A 252 -8.33 -8.82 4.12
CA ASP A 252 -9.66 -8.25 4.41
C ASP A 252 -10.70 -9.33 4.77
N GLY A 253 -11.93 -8.92 5.11
CA GLY A 253 -13.02 -9.83 5.45
C GLY A 253 -13.53 -10.70 4.29
N GLU A 254 -13.11 -10.44 3.06
CA GLU A 254 -13.39 -11.27 1.88
C GLU A 254 -12.20 -12.18 1.50
N TYR A 255 -11.19 -12.27 2.36
CA TYR A 255 -9.97 -13.06 2.18
C TYR A 255 -9.00 -12.55 1.09
N ASN A 256 -9.15 -11.32 0.62
CA ASN A 256 -8.17 -10.70 -0.28
C ASN A 256 -6.95 -10.23 0.50
N THR A 257 -5.76 -10.49 -0.04
CA THR A 257 -4.51 -10.00 0.54
C THR A 257 -4.17 -8.62 -0.02
N LEU A 258 -4.10 -7.63 0.86
CA LEU A 258 -3.76 -6.24 0.54
C LEU A 258 -2.33 -5.93 1.01
N LEU A 259 -1.62 -5.11 0.23
CA LEU A 259 -0.21 -4.78 0.47
C LEU A 259 0.03 -3.27 0.31
N VAL A 260 0.57 -2.66 1.35
CA VAL A 260 1.20 -1.33 1.31
C VAL A 260 2.68 -1.51 1.03
N LYS A 261 3.19 -0.78 0.04
CA LYS A 261 4.63 -0.67 -0.25
C LYS A 261 5.17 0.66 0.25
N GLY A 262 6.50 0.74 0.38
CA GLY A 262 7.20 1.92 0.82
C GLY A 262 7.37 1.93 2.33
N ILE A 263 8.50 1.43 2.81
CA ILE A 263 8.91 1.61 4.20
C ILE A 263 9.44 3.05 4.32
N PRO A 264 8.84 3.93 5.15
CA PRO A 264 9.37 5.27 5.31
C PRO A 264 10.67 5.25 6.12
N ALA A 265 11.45 6.33 6.01
CA ALA A 265 12.59 6.55 6.91
C ALA A 265 12.10 6.62 8.36
N MET A 266 12.80 5.93 9.25
CA MET A 266 12.45 5.85 10.68
C MET A 266 13.69 6.02 11.54
N GLU A 267 13.52 6.72 12.65
CA GLU A 267 14.56 6.99 13.63
C GLU A 267 14.33 6.17 14.89
N ALA A 268 15.42 5.78 15.55
CA ALA A 268 15.36 5.08 16.83
C ALA A 268 14.66 5.93 17.90
N GLY A 269 13.86 5.29 18.77
CA GLY A 269 13.18 5.98 19.86
C GLY A 269 11.94 6.78 19.45
N ASN A 270 11.51 6.68 18.19
CA ASN A 270 10.26 7.28 17.71
C ASN A 270 9.16 6.23 17.50
N SER A 271 7.92 6.70 17.63
CA SER A 271 6.70 5.93 17.43
C SER A 271 5.92 6.47 16.24
N TYR A 272 5.65 5.63 15.26
CA TYR A 272 5.00 5.95 14.00
C TYR A 272 3.63 5.25 13.94
N THR A 273 2.56 6.02 13.96
CA THR A 273 1.19 5.51 13.88
C THR A 273 0.62 5.72 12.48
N PHE A 274 0.33 4.63 11.77
CA PHE A 274 -0.29 4.62 10.45
C PHE A 274 -1.78 4.31 10.60
N ASN A 275 -2.62 5.30 10.30
CA ASN A 275 -4.07 5.14 10.28
C ASN A 275 -4.49 4.62 8.91
N LEU A 276 -5.01 3.40 8.86
CA LEU A 276 -5.40 2.75 7.62
C LEU A 276 -6.93 2.75 7.45
N VAL A 277 -7.38 3.08 6.25
CA VAL A 277 -8.74 2.78 5.79
C VAL A 277 -8.66 1.64 4.79
N VAL A 278 -9.39 0.56 5.06
CA VAL A 278 -9.33 -0.68 4.29
C VAL A 278 -10.43 -0.65 3.22
N GLY A 279 -10.06 -0.79 1.95
CA GLY A 279 -10.98 -1.00 0.82
C GLY A 279 -10.77 -2.37 0.18
N LYS A 280 -11.65 -2.81 -0.72
CA LYS A 280 -11.56 -4.15 -1.38
C LYS A 280 -10.33 -4.30 -2.29
N ASN A 281 -9.84 -3.19 -2.87
CA ASN A 281 -8.75 -3.23 -3.84
C ASN A 281 -7.43 -2.60 -3.34
N ARG A 282 -7.49 -1.74 -2.32
CA ARG A 282 -6.31 -1.02 -1.79
C ARG A 282 -6.52 -0.60 -0.34
N ILE A 283 -5.41 -0.35 0.34
CA ILE A 283 -5.36 0.30 1.65
C ILE A 283 -5.03 1.77 1.43
N GLU A 284 -5.80 2.66 2.04
CA GLU A 284 -5.48 4.08 2.13
C GLU A 284 -4.80 4.39 3.46
N VAL A 285 -3.68 5.09 3.42
CA VAL A 285 -3.03 5.64 4.63
C VAL A 285 -3.65 7.00 4.92
N ALA A 286 -4.69 7.04 5.74
CA ALA A 286 -5.45 8.25 6.04
C ALA A 286 -4.63 9.32 6.79
N SER A 287 -3.65 8.90 7.60
CA SER A 287 -2.68 9.80 8.23
C SER A 287 -1.53 9.03 8.87
N VAL A 288 -0.40 9.71 9.05
CA VAL A 288 0.73 9.23 9.83
C VAL A 288 1.04 10.21 10.95
N THR A 289 1.12 9.72 12.18
CA THR A 289 1.53 10.51 13.35
C THR A 289 2.85 9.98 13.88
N VAL A 290 3.84 10.87 14.02
CA VAL A 290 5.14 10.59 14.63
C VAL A 290 5.23 11.25 16.00
N GLN A 291 5.52 10.44 17.00
CA GLN A 291 5.69 10.86 18.39
C GLN A 291 7.04 10.39 18.90
N ASP A 292 7.62 11.13 19.84
CA ASP A 292 8.69 10.59 20.65
C ASP A 292 8.12 9.40 21.43
N TRP A 293 8.74 8.24 21.30
CA TRP A 293 8.25 7.02 21.94
C TRP A 293 8.42 7.08 23.46
N THR A 294 9.42 7.79 23.95
CA THR A 294 9.66 7.94 25.38
C THR A 294 8.62 8.84 26.01
N THR A 295 8.34 10.01 25.44
CA THR A 295 7.48 11.02 26.09
C THR A 295 6.02 10.94 25.66
N GLY A 296 5.73 10.28 24.52
CA GLY A 296 4.41 10.31 23.88
C GLY A 296 4.05 11.68 23.28
N THR A 297 4.98 12.64 23.30
CA THR A 297 4.73 13.97 22.73
C THR A 297 4.81 13.90 21.21
N THR A 298 3.80 14.41 20.53
CA THR A 298 3.84 14.62 19.08
C THR A 298 5.01 15.51 18.71
N LEU A 299 5.86 15.04 17.81
CA LEU A 299 7.00 15.81 17.33
C LEU A 299 6.51 16.87 16.33
N THR A 300 6.95 18.12 16.49
CA THR A 300 6.61 19.22 15.57
C THR A 300 7.27 18.94 14.21
N GLY A 301 6.46 18.76 13.15
CA GLY A 301 6.91 18.22 11.86
C GLY A 301 6.70 16.70 11.70
N GLY A 302 6.07 16.05 12.68
CA GLY A 302 5.78 14.61 12.73
C GLY A 302 4.43 14.19 12.14
N GLN A 303 3.77 15.03 11.35
CA GLN A 303 2.94 14.47 10.28
C GLN A 303 3.95 14.03 9.22
N ALA A 304 3.96 12.76 8.82
CA ALA A 304 4.56 12.48 7.53
C ALA A 304 3.72 13.29 6.54
N GLU A 305 4.25 14.41 6.06
CA GLU A 305 3.79 14.92 4.78
C GLU A 305 3.98 13.75 3.84
N GLU A 306 2.88 13.27 3.28
CA GLU A 306 2.89 12.36 2.15
C GLU A 306 3.99 12.90 1.23
N GLN A 307 5.12 12.19 1.10
CA GLN A 307 6.02 12.48 0.00
C GLN A 307 5.29 11.91 -1.21
N GLY A 308 4.23 12.61 -1.61
CA GLY A 308 3.51 12.37 -2.84
C GLY A 308 4.60 12.32 -3.88
N SER A 309 4.65 11.21 -4.62
CA SER A 309 5.49 11.13 -5.82
C SER A 309 5.28 12.44 -6.56
N ALA A 310 6.29 13.31 -6.60
CA ALA A 310 6.12 14.70 -6.99
C ALA A 310 5.33 14.76 -8.29
N SER A 311 4.03 15.07 -8.19
CA SER A 311 3.16 15.06 -9.33
C SER A 311 3.24 16.45 -9.93
N THR A 312 3.51 16.51 -11.22
CA THR A 312 3.52 17.78 -11.93
C THR A 312 2.06 18.12 -12.24
N PRO A 313 1.50 19.23 -11.73
CA PRO A 313 0.17 19.64 -12.13
C PRO A 313 0.13 19.80 -13.65
N LEU A 314 -0.87 19.22 -14.31
CA LEU A 314 -1.07 19.41 -15.73
C LEU A 314 -1.36 20.89 -16.01
N ASP A 315 -0.79 21.39 -17.10
CA ASP A 315 -1.16 22.65 -17.73
C ASP A 315 -1.74 22.38 -19.12
N ASN A 316 -2.61 23.25 -19.63
CA ASN A 316 -3.26 23.05 -20.93
C ASN A 316 -2.35 23.33 -22.15
N THR A 317 -1.03 23.48 -21.95
CA THR A 317 -0.05 23.75 -23.02
C THR A 317 0.88 22.57 -23.28
N THR A 318 1.10 21.71 -22.28
CA THR A 318 1.99 20.56 -22.37
C THR A 318 1.27 19.37 -23.00
N THR A 319 1.45 19.20 -24.31
CA THR A 319 0.79 18.13 -25.10
C THR A 319 1.62 16.87 -25.29
N ALA A 320 2.88 16.87 -24.83
CA ALA A 320 3.76 15.71 -24.89
C ALA A 320 4.10 15.24 -23.46
N TRP A 321 3.59 14.07 -23.09
CA TRP A 321 3.86 13.43 -21.81
C TRP A 321 4.89 12.32 -22.03
N THR A 322 6.06 12.48 -21.43
CA THR A 322 7.23 11.63 -21.72
C THR A 322 7.47 10.62 -20.62
N ALA A 323 7.56 11.06 -19.35
CA ALA A 323 7.66 10.18 -18.20
C ALA A 323 7.25 10.90 -16.92
N GLY A 324 6.83 10.15 -15.90
CA GLY A 324 6.57 10.66 -14.55
C GLY A 324 5.09 10.80 -14.22
N THR A 325 4.82 11.41 -13.05
CA THR A 325 3.47 11.55 -12.51
C THR A 325 2.91 12.93 -12.81
N PHE A 326 1.73 13.00 -13.41
CA PHE A 326 0.98 14.23 -13.64
C PHE A 326 -0.32 14.22 -12.87
N ALA A 327 -0.73 15.37 -12.32
CA ALA A 327 -2.00 15.50 -11.59
C ALA A 327 -2.93 16.49 -12.28
N VAL A 328 -4.23 16.17 -12.32
CA VAL A 328 -5.24 17.12 -12.78
C VAL A 328 -5.34 18.27 -11.77
N PRO A 329 -5.19 19.54 -12.17
CA PRO A 329 -5.30 20.65 -11.23
C PRO A 329 -6.72 20.78 -10.67
N ALA A 330 -6.85 21.40 -9.50
CA ALA A 330 -8.15 21.77 -8.94
C ALA A 330 -8.93 22.68 -9.92
N GLY A 331 -10.23 22.43 -10.07
CA GLY A 331 -11.08 23.05 -11.10
C GLY A 331 -11.05 22.35 -12.47
N GLY A 332 -10.33 21.23 -12.58
CA GLY A 332 -10.23 20.43 -13.80
C GLY A 332 -9.37 21.07 -14.90
N LEU A 333 -9.27 20.38 -16.04
CA LEU A 333 -8.48 20.85 -17.17
C LEU A 333 -9.07 20.40 -18.49
N THR A 334 -8.97 21.24 -19.53
CA THR A 334 -9.37 20.89 -20.89
C THR A 334 -8.24 21.15 -21.87
N TYR A 335 -7.86 20.13 -22.64
CA TYR A 335 -6.96 20.26 -23.77
C TYR A 335 -7.74 20.41 -25.07
N SER A 336 -7.38 21.43 -25.84
CA SER A 336 -7.89 21.65 -27.20
C SER A 336 -7.05 20.95 -28.27
N ASP A 337 -5.84 20.52 -27.92
CA ASP A 337 -4.92 19.80 -28.80
C ASP A 337 -4.75 18.34 -28.38
N ALA A 338 -4.27 17.52 -29.32
CA ALA A 338 -4.07 16.10 -29.08
C ALA A 338 -2.86 15.89 -28.16
N ILE A 339 -2.97 14.91 -27.26
CA ILE A 339 -1.88 14.53 -26.34
C ILE A 339 -1.08 13.36 -26.92
N THR A 340 0.23 13.34 -26.71
CA THR A 340 1.11 12.21 -27.02
C THR A 340 1.79 11.71 -25.75
N VAL A 341 1.67 10.41 -25.47
CA VAL A 341 2.39 9.69 -24.40
C VAL A 341 3.51 8.89 -25.05
N SER A 342 4.75 9.07 -24.60
CA SER A 342 5.94 8.46 -25.23
C SER A 342 6.86 7.67 -24.30
N GLY A 343 6.49 7.54 -23.03
CA GLY A 343 7.17 6.69 -22.04
C GLY A 343 6.24 6.34 -20.88
N ASP A 344 6.79 6.08 -19.71
CA ASP A 344 6.01 5.63 -18.54
C ASP A 344 5.40 6.80 -17.79
N VAL A 345 4.09 7.00 -17.98
CA VAL A 345 3.34 8.12 -17.43
C VAL A 345 2.27 7.63 -16.46
N THR A 346 2.20 8.25 -15.29
CA THR A 346 1.12 8.07 -14.31
C THR A 346 0.28 9.35 -14.26
N LEU A 347 -0.99 9.26 -14.61
CA LEU A 347 -1.96 10.33 -14.49
C LEU A 347 -2.80 10.15 -13.22
N VAL A 348 -2.77 11.14 -12.34
CA VAL A 348 -3.59 11.23 -11.14
C VAL A 348 -4.79 12.13 -11.41
N LEU A 349 -5.97 11.53 -11.45
CA LEU A 349 -7.25 12.20 -11.48
C LEU A 349 -7.60 12.66 -10.07
N THR A 350 -7.33 13.94 -9.80
CA THR A 350 -7.69 14.60 -8.54
C THR A 350 -9.17 14.40 -8.23
N ASP A 351 -9.47 14.11 -6.97
CA ASP A 351 -10.83 13.76 -6.53
C ASP A 351 -11.86 14.82 -6.93
N GLY A 352 -12.98 14.37 -7.49
CA GLY A 352 -14.05 15.23 -8.02
C GLY A 352 -13.71 16.04 -9.28
N GLU A 353 -12.45 16.07 -9.74
CA GLU A 353 -12.02 16.88 -10.87
C GLU A 353 -12.14 16.15 -12.21
N THR A 354 -12.26 16.93 -13.30
CA THR A 354 -12.38 16.38 -14.66
C THR A 354 -11.27 16.87 -15.58
N LEU A 355 -10.57 15.93 -16.22
CA LEU A 355 -9.70 16.17 -17.36
C LEU A 355 -10.44 15.87 -18.67
N THR A 356 -10.47 16.81 -19.61
CA THR A 356 -11.11 16.64 -20.93
C THR A 356 -10.09 16.79 -22.06
N LEU A 357 -10.00 15.78 -22.92
CA LEU A 357 -9.15 15.75 -24.11
C LEU A 357 -10.02 15.77 -25.37
N ASN A 358 -10.12 16.92 -26.05
CA ASN A 358 -11.05 17.10 -27.17
C ASN A 358 -10.56 16.55 -28.52
N LYS A 359 -9.27 16.26 -28.64
CA LYS A 359 -8.66 15.70 -29.87
C LYS A 359 -7.97 14.36 -29.62
N GLY A 360 -8.28 13.71 -28.50
CA GLY A 360 -7.73 12.40 -28.15
C GLY A 360 -6.31 12.45 -27.56
N ILE A 361 -5.80 11.24 -27.32
CA ILE A 361 -4.49 10.92 -26.77
C ILE A 361 -3.89 9.76 -27.57
N SER A 362 -2.59 9.83 -27.87
CA SER A 362 -1.86 8.77 -28.56
C SER A 362 -0.77 8.22 -27.64
N ILE A 363 -0.77 6.92 -27.40
CA ILE A 363 0.21 6.21 -26.58
C ILE A 363 1.18 5.48 -27.53
N ALA A 364 2.43 5.95 -27.58
CA ALA A 364 3.44 5.40 -28.47
C ALA A 364 3.76 3.93 -28.17
N ASP A 365 4.36 3.25 -29.15
CA ASP A 365 4.78 1.86 -28.99
C ASP A 365 5.74 1.70 -27.81
N GLY A 366 5.48 0.73 -26.95
CA GLY A 366 6.25 0.49 -25.72
C GLY A 366 6.03 1.52 -24.59
N ALA A 367 5.21 2.55 -24.79
CA ALA A 367 4.84 3.50 -23.73
C ALA A 367 3.65 2.99 -22.91
N THR A 368 3.54 3.45 -21.66
CA THR A 368 2.47 3.08 -20.75
C THR A 368 1.81 4.33 -20.18
N LEU A 369 0.48 4.41 -20.27
CA LEU A 369 -0.32 5.37 -19.52
C LEU A 369 -1.05 4.64 -18.40
N THR A 370 -0.68 4.94 -17.16
CA THR A 370 -1.40 4.50 -15.96
C THR A 370 -2.32 5.62 -15.50
N VAL A 371 -3.60 5.33 -15.31
CA VAL A 371 -4.62 6.28 -14.81
C VAL A 371 -5.08 5.84 -13.42
N GLN A 372 -5.02 6.76 -12.46
CA GLN A 372 -5.37 6.54 -11.06
C GLN A 372 -6.03 7.78 -10.44
N GLY A 373 -6.46 7.71 -9.18
CA GLY A 373 -7.23 8.76 -8.48
C GLY A 373 -8.73 8.50 -8.52
N GLU A 374 -9.53 9.48 -8.09
CA GLU A 374 -11.01 9.39 -7.97
C GLU A 374 -11.74 10.36 -8.89
N GLY A 375 -11.01 11.18 -9.65
CA GLY A 375 -11.58 12.07 -10.66
C GLY A 375 -11.98 11.37 -11.97
N THR A 376 -12.30 12.18 -12.97
CA THR A 376 -12.77 11.74 -14.29
C THR A 376 -11.84 12.19 -15.42
N MET A 377 -11.59 11.30 -16.37
CA MET A 377 -10.92 11.59 -17.64
C MET A 377 -11.88 11.34 -18.80
N ASN A 378 -12.12 12.36 -19.62
CA ASN A 378 -12.94 12.30 -20.82
C ASN A 378 -12.06 12.44 -22.06
N VAL A 379 -12.10 11.46 -22.94
CA VAL A 379 -11.35 11.46 -24.20
C VAL A 379 -12.34 11.43 -25.37
N ASN A 380 -12.56 12.59 -25.97
CA ASN A 380 -13.64 12.82 -26.90
C ASN A 380 -13.16 12.83 -28.35
N GLY A 381 -13.90 12.16 -29.21
CA GLY A 381 -13.72 12.19 -30.65
C GLY A 381 -14.40 13.43 -31.20
N SER A 382 -13.84 14.01 -32.26
CA SER A 382 -14.45 15.17 -32.92
C SER A 382 -15.47 14.71 -33.97
N ASN A 383 -16.57 15.44 -34.11
CA ASN A 383 -17.51 15.25 -35.23
C ASN A 383 -16.83 15.55 -36.57
N GLY A 384 -17.05 14.68 -37.55
CA GLY A 384 -16.39 14.74 -38.85
C GLY A 384 -14.95 14.19 -38.84
N ASN A 385 -14.45 13.68 -37.71
CA ASN A 385 -13.15 13.06 -37.59
C ASN A 385 -13.33 11.60 -37.17
N THR A 386 -12.72 10.68 -37.91
CA THR A 386 -12.81 9.23 -37.68
C THR A 386 -11.59 8.67 -36.95
N SER A 387 -10.68 9.54 -36.50
CA SER A 387 -9.53 9.15 -35.70
C SER A 387 -9.95 8.49 -34.39
N SER A 388 -9.13 7.54 -33.96
CA SER A 388 -9.26 6.94 -32.64
C SER A 388 -9.05 7.98 -31.54
N THR A 389 -9.77 7.85 -30.43
CA THR A 389 -9.63 8.81 -29.32
C THR A 389 -8.53 8.47 -28.35
N VAL A 390 -8.39 7.21 -27.97
CA VAL A 390 -7.14 6.68 -27.43
C VAL A 390 -6.48 5.89 -28.55
N ALA A 391 -5.32 6.34 -29.01
CA ALA A 391 -4.64 5.81 -30.19
C ALA A 391 -3.27 5.21 -29.85
N GLY A 392 -2.73 4.40 -30.76
CA GLY A 392 -1.36 3.87 -30.68
C GLY A 392 -1.29 2.39 -30.29
N SER A 393 -0.08 1.87 -30.11
CA SER A 393 0.19 0.47 -29.73
C SER A 393 0.71 0.30 -28.31
N GLY A 394 0.84 1.41 -27.56
CA GLY A 394 1.20 1.38 -26.15
C GLY A 394 0.10 0.82 -25.25
N THR A 395 0.38 0.74 -23.96
CA THR A 395 -0.50 0.11 -22.97
C THR A 395 -1.28 1.16 -22.18
N LEU A 396 -2.59 0.98 -22.10
CA LEU A 396 -3.45 1.73 -21.18
C LEU A 396 -3.75 0.87 -19.95
N VAL A 397 -3.42 1.38 -18.77
CA VAL A 397 -3.71 0.74 -17.48
C VAL A 397 -4.59 1.66 -16.64
N LEU A 398 -5.77 1.18 -16.25
CA LEU A 398 -6.65 1.88 -15.31
C LEU A 398 -6.56 1.20 -13.94
N THR A 399 -6.21 1.94 -12.89
CA THR A 399 -6.14 1.41 -11.52
C THR A 399 -7.24 1.96 -10.62
N SER A 400 -7.73 3.17 -10.88
CA SER A 400 -8.90 3.76 -10.21
C SER A 400 -9.44 4.96 -11.01
N GLY A 401 -10.55 5.56 -10.55
CA GLY A 401 -11.17 6.73 -11.18
C GLY A 401 -12.03 6.35 -12.38
N THR A 402 -12.52 7.35 -13.11
CA THR A 402 -13.39 7.12 -14.27
C THR A 402 -12.71 7.57 -15.57
N LEU A 403 -12.57 6.67 -16.54
CA LEU A 403 -12.14 6.97 -17.90
C LEU A 403 -13.29 6.75 -18.88
N THR A 404 -13.71 7.81 -19.56
CA THR A 404 -14.68 7.75 -20.66
C THR A 404 -14.00 8.06 -21.98
N ALA A 405 -13.99 7.11 -22.92
CA ALA A 405 -13.48 7.27 -24.26
C ALA A 405 -14.61 7.12 -25.28
N ILE A 406 -14.77 8.11 -26.17
CA ILE A 406 -15.85 8.12 -27.17
C ILE A 406 -15.25 8.34 -28.56
N GLY A 407 -15.34 7.35 -29.43
CA GLY A 407 -14.85 7.43 -30.81
C GLY A 407 -15.52 8.55 -31.62
N GLY A 408 -14.79 9.11 -32.59
CA GLY A 408 -15.29 10.23 -33.39
C GLY A 408 -16.43 9.85 -34.35
N THR A 409 -17.37 10.76 -34.56
CA THR A 409 -18.49 10.54 -35.49
C THR A 409 -18.09 10.92 -36.90
N ALA A 410 -18.30 10.04 -37.87
CA ALA A 410 -18.03 10.33 -39.27
C ALA A 410 -19.01 11.36 -39.86
N ALA A 411 -18.54 12.14 -40.84
CA ALA A 411 -19.38 13.12 -41.53
C ALA A 411 -20.40 12.44 -42.45
N ASN A 412 -21.61 12.99 -42.49
CA ASN A 412 -22.61 12.60 -43.46
C ASN A 412 -22.18 13.04 -44.87
N VAL A 413 -22.50 12.25 -45.88
CA VAL A 413 -22.09 12.52 -47.27
C VAL A 413 -23.25 13.14 -48.05
N PRO A 414 -23.13 14.39 -48.54
CA PRO A 414 -24.20 15.11 -49.22
C PRO A 414 -24.25 14.90 -50.74
N ARG A 415 -23.39 14.05 -51.32
CA ARG A 415 -23.19 13.93 -52.78
C ARG A 415 -23.62 12.58 -53.35
N TYR A 416 -24.14 12.63 -54.59
CA TYR A 416 -24.57 11.48 -55.39
C TYR A 416 -23.42 10.48 -55.62
N GLY A 417 -23.59 9.24 -55.16
CA GLY A 417 -22.68 8.11 -55.45
C GLY A 417 -21.44 7.98 -54.56
N GLU A 418 -21.29 8.80 -53.51
CA GLU A 418 -20.17 8.72 -52.57
C GLU A 418 -20.53 7.90 -51.32
N SER A 419 -19.64 7.02 -50.88
CA SER A 419 -19.79 6.26 -49.61
C SER A 419 -19.27 7.07 -48.43
N SER A 420 -19.84 6.84 -47.24
CA SER A 420 -19.42 7.51 -46.01
C SER A 420 -18.39 6.71 -45.22
N ASN A 421 -17.69 7.39 -44.31
CA ASN A 421 -16.63 6.82 -43.49
C ASN A 421 -17.20 6.16 -42.23
N ALA A 422 -16.47 5.16 -41.71
CA ALA A 422 -16.79 4.55 -40.44
C ALA A 422 -16.55 5.50 -39.26
N GLY A 423 -17.27 5.29 -38.17
CA GLY A 423 -16.99 5.95 -36.90
C GLY A 423 -15.62 5.57 -36.34
N GLY A 424 -15.01 6.47 -35.58
CA GLY A 424 -13.70 6.26 -34.96
C GLY A 424 -13.73 5.23 -33.84
N VAL A 425 -12.57 4.61 -33.60
CA VAL A 425 -12.40 3.64 -32.49
C VAL A 425 -12.23 4.39 -31.17
N ALA A 426 -12.86 3.97 -30.08
CA ALA A 426 -12.70 4.66 -28.79
C ALA A 426 -11.30 4.39 -28.18
N VAL A 427 -10.90 3.12 -28.13
CA VAL A 427 -9.57 2.71 -27.69
C VAL A 427 -8.92 1.79 -28.73
N ASN A 428 -7.90 2.31 -29.39
CA ASN A 428 -7.05 1.57 -30.30
C ASN A 428 -5.87 0.99 -29.51
N GLY A 429 -5.84 -0.33 -29.36
CA GLY A 429 -4.88 -1.02 -28.50
C GLY A 429 -5.52 -1.84 -27.37
N SER A 430 -4.67 -2.50 -26.60
CA SER A 430 -5.06 -3.35 -25.48
C SER A 430 -5.24 -2.53 -24.20
N VAL A 431 -6.15 -2.97 -23.32
CA VAL A 431 -6.47 -2.30 -22.07
C VAL A 431 -6.41 -3.27 -20.91
N THR A 432 -5.78 -2.84 -19.82
CA THR A 432 -5.79 -3.54 -18.53
C THR A 432 -6.51 -2.70 -17.48
N VAL A 433 -7.53 -3.27 -16.84
CA VAL A 433 -8.30 -2.61 -15.78
C VAL A 433 -8.06 -3.34 -14.48
N ASN A 434 -7.32 -2.69 -13.57
CA ASN A 434 -7.00 -3.14 -12.22
C ASN A 434 -7.89 -2.49 -11.15
N GLY A 435 -8.83 -1.63 -11.56
CA GLY A 435 -9.77 -0.91 -10.71
C GLY A 435 -10.40 0.28 -11.45
N GLY A 436 -11.35 0.99 -10.81
CA GLY A 436 -12.03 2.14 -11.41
C GLY A 436 -13.12 1.76 -12.44
N ILE A 437 -13.51 2.73 -13.27
CA ILE A 437 -14.58 2.61 -14.26
C ILE A 437 -14.04 3.00 -15.64
N LEU A 438 -14.12 2.09 -16.61
CA LEU A 438 -13.83 2.36 -18.02
C LEU A 438 -15.13 2.32 -18.83
N ASN A 439 -15.47 3.43 -19.48
CA ASN A 439 -16.57 3.53 -20.43
C ASN A 439 -16.00 3.81 -21.83
N ALA A 440 -16.04 2.81 -22.72
CA ALA A 440 -15.60 2.95 -24.10
C ALA A 440 -16.81 2.85 -25.04
N THR A 441 -16.98 3.85 -25.91
CA THR A 441 -18.06 3.86 -26.92
C THR A 441 -17.49 4.16 -28.29
N GLY A 442 -17.70 3.25 -29.26
CA GLY A 442 -17.30 3.46 -30.64
C GLY A 442 -18.05 4.62 -31.29
N GLY A 443 -17.41 5.29 -32.24
CA GLY A 443 -17.99 6.44 -32.95
C GLY A 443 -19.12 6.05 -33.89
N VAL A 444 -19.97 7.01 -34.26
CA VAL A 444 -21.09 6.75 -35.18
C VAL A 444 -20.62 6.84 -36.64
N GLY A 445 -21.04 5.87 -37.46
CA GLY A 445 -20.79 5.86 -38.89
C GLY A 445 -21.58 6.95 -39.62
N GLY A 446 -21.00 7.52 -40.68
CA GLY A 446 -21.63 8.65 -41.35
C GLY A 446 -22.79 8.18 -42.23
N SER A 447 -23.86 8.97 -42.27
CA SER A 447 -25.07 8.65 -43.03
C SER A 447 -24.98 9.14 -44.47
N LEU A 448 -25.77 8.52 -45.35
CA LEU A 448 -25.94 8.96 -46.74
C LEU A 448 -27.04 10.01 -46.84
N SER A 449 -26.90 10.94 -47.79
CA SER A 449 -27.96 11.90 -48.16
C SER A 449 -28.92 11.33 -49.20
N SER A 450 -30.00 12.07 -49.47
CA SER A 450 -31.00 11.71 -50.46
C SER A 450 -30.41 11.66 -51.87
N TYR A 451 -30.99 10.81 -52.74
CA TYR A 451 -30.54 10.60 -54.11
C TYR A 451 -29.13 9.98 -54.19
N THR A 452 -28.92 8.84 -53.55
CA THR A 452 -27.68 8.08 -53.66
C THR A 452 -27.89 6.77 -54.42
N VAL A 453 -26.93 6.38 -55.26
CA VAL A 453 -26.96 5.09 -55.97
C VAL A 453 -25.71 4.29 -55.64
N ASP A 454 -25.88 3.01 -55.35
CA ASP A 454 -24.81 2.03 -55.08
C ASP A 454 -23.76 2.47 -54.03
N ALA A 455 -24.17 3.29 -53.05
CA ALA A 455 -23.31 3.83 -52.00
C ALA A 455 -23.46 3.09 -50.65
N ARG A 456 -22.43 3.18 -49.80
CA ARG A 456 -22.44 2.59 -48.45
C ARG A 456 -22.37 3.67 -47.38
N ALA A 457 -23.29 3.63 -46.43
CA ALA A 457 -23.15 4.40 -45.19
C ALA A 457 -22.02 3.81 -44.34
N GLY A 458 -21.44 4.64 -43.48
CA GLY A 458 -20.31 4.27 -42.65
C GLY A 458 -20.68 3.24 -41.59
N ALA A 459 -19.79 2.29 -41.32
CA ALA A 459 -19.96 1.39 -40.17
C ALA A 459 -19.76 2.15 -38.83
N GLY A 460 -20.35 1.63 -37.76
CA GLY A 460 -20.04 2.08 -36.42
C GLY A 460 -18.61 1.74 -36.02
N GLY A 461 -17.99 2.62 -35.23
CA GLY A 461 -16.64 2.43 -34.70
C GLY A 461 -16.58 1.32 -33.66
N THR A 462 -15.39 0.72 -33.50
CA THR A 462 -15.16 -0.26 -32.43
C THR A 462 -14.94 0.46 -31.09
N ALA A 463 -15.45 -0.08 -29.97
CA ALA A 463 -15.21 0.53 -28.67
C ALA A 463 -13.77 0.31 -28.22
N ILE A 464 -13.32 -0.94 -28.14
CA ILE A 464 -11.94 -1.32 -27.83
C ILE A 464 -11.46 -2.31 -28.88
N SER A 465 -10.44 -1.96 -29.64
CA SER A 465 -9.98 -2.79 -30.77
C SER A 465 -9.05 -3.93 -30.36
N GLY A 466 -8.30 -3.78 -29.27
CA GLY A 466 -7.34 -4.77 -28.78
C GLY A 466 -7.92 -5.71 -27.72
N ASN A 467 -7.02 -6.36 -26.98
CA ASN A 467 -7.39 -7.27 -25.91
C ASN A 467 -7.80 -6.48 -24.65
N VAL A 468 -8.76 -7.02 -23.91
CA VAL A 468 -9.21 -6.44 -22.64
C VAL A 468 -8.89 -7.40 -21.51
N THR A 469 -8.16 -6.93 -20.51
CA THR A 469 -7.94 -7.68 -19.26
C THR A 469 -8.61 -6.94 -18.12
N VAL A 470 -9.51 -7.60 -17.40
CA VAL A 470 -10.21 -7.02 -16.24
C VAL A 470 -9.83 -7.82 -15.00
N ASN A 471 -8.97 -7.22 -14.20
CA ASN A 471 -8.53 -7.76 -12.92
C ASN A 471 -9.42 -7.28 -11.77
N ALA A 472 -9.94 -6.05 -11.84
CA ALA A 472 -10.96 -5.49 -10.93
C ALA A 472 -11.64 -4.27 -11.60
N GLY A 473 -12.60 -3.64 -10.90
CA GLY A 473 -13.30 -2.44 -11.41
C GLY A 473 -14.47 -2.76 -12.35
N THR A 474 -14.85 -1.79 -13.19
CA THR A 474 -16.00 -1.88 -14.10
C THR A 474 -15.60 -1.50 -15.52
N VAL A 475 -15.92 -2.35 -16.50
CA VAL A 475 -15.73 -2.06 -17.93
C VAL A 475 -17.06 -2.06 -18.67
N THR A 476 -17.38 -0.97 -19.34
CA THR A 476 -18.52 -0.88 -20.27
C THR A 476 -17.99 -0.56 -21.66
N ALA A 477 -18.06 -1.53 -22.58
CA ALA A 477 -17.69 -1.36 -23.99
C ALA A 477 -18.96 -1.37 -24.85
N THR A 478 -19.18 -0.34 -25.66
CA THR A 478 -20.33 -0.25 -26.56
C THR A 478 -19.87 0.06 -27.99
N GLY A 479 -20.18 -0.82 -28.94
CA GLY A 479 -19.92 -0.58 -30.35
C GLY A 479 -20.69 0.65 -30.85
N GLY A 480 -20.10 1.40 -31.77
CA GLY A 480 -20.75 2.57 -32.37
C GLY A 480 -21.90 2.17 -33.30
N ASN A 481 -22.86 3.07 -33.53
CA ASN A 481 -23.95 2.79 -34.46
C ASN A 481 -23.52 2.99 -35.91
N GLY A 482 -24.03 2.14 -36.80
CA GLY A 482 -23.89 2.32 -38.25
C GLY A 482 -24.66 3.53 -38.75
N GLY A 483 -24.14 4.17 -39.80
CA GLY A 483 -24.82 5.28 -40.47
C GLY A 483 -26.05 4.81 -41.24
N SER A 484 -27.10 5.63 -41.25
CA SER A 484 -28.32 5.33 -42.00
C SER A 484 -28.22 5.75 -43.45
N ASP A 485 -29.06 5.19 -44.31
CA ASP A 485 -29.31 5.75 -45.64
C ASP A 485 -30.55 6.68 -45.62
N ALA A 486 -30.68 7.53 -46.64
CA ALA A 486 -31.79 8.49 -46.76
C ALA A 486 -32.88 7.97 -47.72
N ALA A 487 -34.02 8.69 -47.76
CA ALA A 487 -35.04 8.47 -48.78
C ALA A 487 -34.45 8.68 -50.20
N TYR A 488 -34.91 7.90 -51.18
CA TYR A 488 -34.42 7.90 -52.57
C TYR A 488 -33.01 7.35 -52.76
N ALA A 489 -32.74 6.15 -52.24
CA ALA A 489 -31.46 5.47 -52.43
C ALA A 489 -31.65 4.11 -53.13
N ALA A 490 -31.06 3.96 -54.33
CA ALA A 490 -31.11 2.71 -55.11
C ALA A 490 -29.79 1.95 -54.97
N GLY A 491 -29.83 0.67 -54.61
CA GLY A 491 -28.65 -0.17 -54.37
C GLY A 491 -27.81 0.24 -53.15
N ALA A 492 -28.25 1.21 -52.36
CA ALA A 492 -27.52 1.70 -51.20
C ALA A 492 -27.54 0.70 -50.03
N ARG A 493 -26.52 0.76 -49.17
CA ARG A 493 -26.46 -0.07 -47.96
C ARG A 493 -26.18 0.77 -46.73
N ALA A 494 -27.04 0.65 -45.73
CA ALA A 494 -26.83 1.23 -44.41
C ALA A 494 -25.62 0.57 -43.72
N GLY A 495 -25.00 1.32 -42.82
CA GLY A 495 -23.76 0.93 -42.18
C GLY A 495 -23.95 -0.18 -41.17
N ASP A 496 -22.97 -1.06 -41.05
CA ASP A 496 -22.97 -2.10 -40.02
C ASP A 496 -22.72 -1.48 -38.64
N GLY A 497 -23.23 -2.09 -37.57
CA GLY A 497 -22.92 -1.72 -36.20
C GLY A 497 -21.47 -2.03 -35.82
N GLY A 498 -20.91 -1.25 -34.91
CA GLY A 498 -19.55 -1.40 -34.42
C GLY A 498 -19.39 -2.56 -33.44
N VAL A 499 -18.16 -3.04 -33.29
CA VAL A 499 -17.81 -4.09 -32.31
C VAL A 499 -17.55 -3.44 -30.95
N ALA A 500 -17.98 -4.05 -29.84
CA ALA A 500 -17.62 -3.58 -28.51
C ALA A 500 -16.15 -3.91 -28.20
N ILE A 501 -15.76 -5.18 -28.25
CA ILE A 501 -14.38 -5.64 -28.03
C ILE A 501 -13.87 -6.42 -29.25
N GLY A 502 -12.83 -5.90 -29.90
CA GLY A 502 -12.23 -6.46 -31.11
C GLY A 502 -11.30 -7.65 -30.84
N GLY A 503 -10.58 -7.64 -29.71
CA GLY A 503 -9.66 -8.71 -29.30
C GLY A 503 -10.28 -9.73 -28.36
N ASP A 504 -9.41 -10.44 -27.64
CA ASP A 504 -9.79 -11.36 -26.57
C ASP A 504 -10.13 -10.57 -25.29
N ALA A 505 -11.08 -11.09 -24.51
CA ALA A 505 -11.44 -10.57 -23.20
C ALA A 505 -11.08 -11.59 -22.11
N THR A 506 -10.20 -11.21 -21.18
CA THR A 506 -9.81 -12.03 -20.03
C THR A 506 -10.28 -11.35 -18.75
N ILE A 507 -11.11 -12.04 -17.98
CA ILE A 507 -11.73 -11.51 -16.77
C ILE A 507 -11.26 -12.36 -15.60
N THR A 508 -10.61 -11.74 -14.62
CA THR A 508 -10.19 -12.40 -13.38
C THR A 508 -10.82 -11.76 -12.14
N GLY A 509 -11.51 -10.61 -12.29
CA GLY A 509 -12.25 -9.91 -11.24
C GLY A 509 -13.10 -8.75 -11.79
N GLY A 510 -13.82 -8.03 -10.93
CA GLY A 510 -14.62 -6.87 -11.32
C GLY A 510 -15.92 -7.17 -12.09
N THR A 511 -16.47 -6.18 -12.79
CA THR A 511 -17.65 -6.27 -13.66
C THR A 511 -17.32 -5.82 -15.08
N TRP A 512 -17.98 -6.43 -16.07
CA TRP A 512 -17.81 -6.04 -17.46
C TRP A 512 -19.12 -6.20 -18.24
N THR A 513 -19.34 -5.29 -19.19
CA THR A 513 -20.47 -5.31 -20.13
C THR A 513 -19.95 -4.97 -21.51
N ALA A 514 -20.28 -5.80 -22.50
CA ALA A 514 -19.99 -5.55 -23.91
C ALA A 514 -21.29 -5.55 -24.72
N THR A 515 -21.59 -4.40 -25.32
CA THR A 515 -22.80 -4.19 -26.12
C THR A 515 -22.40 -3.89 -27.56
N ASP A 516 -22.96 -4.61 -28.52
CA ASP A 516 -22.71 -4.34 -29.93
C ASP A 516 -23.35 -3.03 -30.39
N GLY A 517 -22.79 -2.46 -31.46
CA GLY A 517 -23.39 -1.32 -32.13
C GLY A 517 -24.64 -1.70 -32.91
N SER A 518 -25.60 -0.79 -32.99
CA SER A 518 -26.80 -0.99 -33.80
C SER A 518 -26.50 -0.80 -35.29
N ALA A 519 -27.17 -1.58 -36.14
CA ALA A 519 -27.16 -1.37 -37.57
C ALA A 519 -27.77 -0.01 -37.95
N GLY A 520 -27.24 0.60 -39.01
CA GLY A 520 -27.84 1.77 -39.62
C GLY A 520 -29.22 1.46 -40.19
N ALA A 521 -30.13 2.43 -40.09
CA ALA A 521 -31.49 2.26 -40.58
C ALA A 521 -31.58 2.42 -42.10
N LYS A 522 -32.55 1.72 -42.69
CA LYS A 522 -32.96 1.90 -44.08
C LYS A 522 -34.03 2.99 -44.18
N GLY A 523 -33.88 3.89 -45.15
CA GLY A 523 -34.79 4.96 -45.51
C GLY A 523 -36.06 4.45 -46.20
N PRO A 524 -37.15 5.21 -46.14
CA PRO A 524 -38.44 4.81 -46.71
C PRO A 524 -38.40 4.78 -48.25
N SER A 525 -39.28 3.95 -48.85
CA SER A 525 -39.60 4.00 -50.29
C SER A 525 -40.62 5.10 -50.57
N GLU A 526 -40.36 5.98 -51.53
CA GLU A 526 -41.31 6.99 -52.00
C GLU A 526 -41.33 7.10 -53.54
N ASP A 527 -42.53 7.32 -54.08
CA ASP A 527 -42.91 7.61 -55.48
C ASP A 527 -41.94 7.22 -56.60
N GLY A 528 -42.07 5.98 -57.08
CA GLY A 528 -41.59 5.56 -58.40
C GLY A 528 -40.11 5.14 -58.47
N MET A 529 -39.35 5.21 -57.38
CA MET A 529 -38.01 4.63 -57.29
C MET A 529 -38.01 3.42 -56.32
N PRO A 530 -37.42 2.27 -56.71
CA PRO A 530 -37.31 1.15 -55.79
C PRO A 530 -36.37 1.51 -54.64
N ALA A 531 -36.85 1.45 -53.40
CA ALA A 531 -35.97 1.38 -52.23
C ALA A 531 -35.48 -0.07 -52.08
N ASP A 532 -34.58 -0.48 -52.96
CA ASP A 532 -33.94 -1.80 -52.93
C ASP A 532 -32.68 -1.84 -52.05
N GLY A 533 -32.39 -0.75 -51.34
CA GLY A 533 -31.29 -0.68 -50.38
C GLY A 533 -31.40 -1.69 -49.23
N THR A 534 -30.28 -1.96 -48.56
CA THR A 534 -30.16 -2.99 -47.51
C THR A 534 -29.81 -2.40 -46.15
N VAL A 535 -30.39 -2.97 -45.08
CA VAL A 535 -30.03 -2.64 -43.69
C VAL A 535 -28.61 -3.15 -43.43
N GLY A 536 -27.85 -2.44 -42.60
CA GLY A 536 -26.57 -2.93 -42.10
C GLY A 536 -26.73 -4.17 -41.23
N ALA A 537 -25.63 -4.89 -40.99
CA ALA A 537 -25.57 -5.89 -39.94
C ALA A 537 -25.46 -5.22 -38.56
N GLY A 538 -25.93 -5.87 -37.50
CA GLY A 538 -25.55 -5.47 -36.14
C GLY A 538 -24.05 -5.68 -35.91
N GLY A 539 -23.52 -5.07 -34.85
CA GLY A 539 -22.15 -5.27 -34.44
C GLY A 539 -21.91 -6.63 -33.77
N LYS A 540 -20.82 -6.72 -33.00
CA LYS A 540 -20.55 -7.85 -32.11
C LYS A 540 -20.17 -7.35 -30.72
N ALA A 541 -20.64 -8.04 -29.67
CA ALA A 541 -20.23 -7.74 -28.31
C ALA A 541 -18.72 -7.99 -28.13
N VAL A 542 -18.26 -9.20 -28.48
CA VAL A 542 -16.85 -9.58 -28.49
C VAL A 542 -16.53 -10.35 -29.77
N ALA A 543 -15.48 -9.95 -30.49
CA ALA A 543 -15.06 -10.63 -31.72
C ALA A 543 -14.04 -11.75 -31.46
N GLY A 544 -13.21 -11.63 -30.42
CA GLY A 544 -12.28 -12.66 -29.97
C GLY A 544 -12.91 -13.64 -28.98
N THR A 545 -12.05 -14.26 -28.16
CA THR A 545 -12.43 -15.24 -27.14
C THR A 545 -12.71 -14.53 -25.82
N VAL A 546 -13.72 -15.00 -25.09
CA VAL A 546 -13.98 -14.59 -23.70
C VAL A 546 -13.50 -15.68 -22.77
N THR A 547 -12.59 -15.33 -21.86
CA THR A 547 -12.12 -16.18 -20.76
C THR A 547 -12.50 -15.52 -19.45
N ASP A 548 -13.45 -16.10 -18.71
CA ASP A 548 -13.87 -15.61 -17.39
C ASP A 548 -13.39 -16.60 -16.33
N ASN A 549 -12.48 -16.15 -15.46
CA ASN A 549 -11.82 -16.92 -14.41
C ASN A 549 -12.32 -16.55 -13.01
N ARG A 550 -13.44 -15.83 -12.91
CA ARG A 550 -14.09 -15.46 -11.64
C ARG A 550 -14.86 -16.62 -11.01
#